data_AF-A0A1L6RCZ4-F1
#
_entry.id   AF-A0A1L6RCZ4-F1
#
_cell.length_a   1.000
_cell.length_b   1.000
_cell.length_c   1.000
_cell.angle_alpha   90.00
_cell.angle_beta   90.00
_cell.angle_gamma   90.00
#
_symmetry.space_group_name_H-M   'P 1'
#
loop_
_entity.id
_entity.type
_entity.pdbx_description
1 polymer ?
#
loop_
_entity_poly.entity_id
_entity_poly.type
_entity_poly.pdbx_seq_one_letter_code
_entity_poly.pdbx_strand_id
1 'polypeptide(L)'
;MEYAVVYDMVGQYVVPTITKWAGDGTNDQLYKTFEGAVDVIALRPTTDDKIGYDAWVRDDALATGIASAYRVQFGQEYFGMALLPQVGTGLVVLGTDDVGHTSGLTAEQAQEVQKKLIITKWSTNL
;
A
#
# COMPACT_ATOMS: atom_id res chain seq x y z
N MET A 1 5.66 -12.59 14.85
CA MET A 1 4.74 -11.44 14.86
C MET A 1 4.84 -10.80 13.49
N GLU A 2 3.70 -10.53 12.89
CA GLU A 2 3.63 -10.00 11.52
C GLU A 2 3.29 -8.51 11.53
N TYR A 3 3.61 -7.85 10.43
CA TYR A 3 3.51 -6.40 10.27
C TYR A 3 2.87 -6.03 8.94
N ALA A 4 2.41 -4.79 8.84
CA ALA A 4 2.08 -4.15 7.58
C ALA A 4 2.70 -2.76 7.58
N VAL A 5 2.93 -2.19 6.39
CA VAL A 5 3.25 -0.76 6.28
C VAL A 5 2.00 -0.04 5.79
N VAL A 6 1.46 0.81 6.65
CA VAL A 6 0.25 1.58 6.39
C VAL A 6 0.66 3.01 6.03
N TYR A 7 0.14 3.52 4.93
CA TYR A 7 0.39 4.86 4.44
C TYR A 7 -0.88 5.70 4.67
N ASP A 8 -0.86 6.45 5.77
CA ASP A 8 -1.95 7.34 6.13
C ASP A 8 -1.79 8.70 5.46
N MET A 9 -2.92 9.24 5.03
CA MET A 9 -3.03 10.51 4.33
C MET A 9 -3.41 11.60 5.34
N VAL A 10 -2.62 12.66 5.39
CA VAL A 10 -2.89 13.86 6.19
C VAL A 10 -2.78 15.08 5.29
N GLY A 11 -3.89 15.42 4.64
CA GLY A 11 -3.95 16.45 3.62
C GLY A 11 -3.18 16.04 2.36
N GLN A 12 -2.00 16.64 2.13
CA GLN A 12 -1.13 16.28 1.01
C GLN A 12 0.03 15.37 1.41
N TYR A 13 0.26 15.20 2.71
CA TYR A 13 1.35 14.41 3.24
C TYR A 13 0.96 12.94 3.34
N VAL A 14 1.93 12.07 3.07
CA VAL A 14 1.81 10.62 3.22
C VAL A 14 2.71 10.21 4.37
N VAL A 15 2.15 9.55 5.38
CA VAL A 15 2.86 9.16 6.60
C VAL A 15 2.89 7.63 6.70
N PRO A 16 4.06 7.00 6.50
CA PRO A 16 4.17 5.55 6.61
C PRO A 16 4.37 5.10 8.05
N THR A 17 3.53 4.20 8.52
CA THR A 17 3.61 3.58 9.84
C THR A 17 3.74 2.06 9.71
N ILE A 18 4.74 1.47 10.38
CA ILE A 18 4.80 0.02 10.56
C ILE A 18 3.83 -0.35 11.68
N THR A 19 2.79 -1.11 11.35
CA THR A 19 1.78 -1.56 12.30
C THR A 19 1.87 -3.06 12.51
N LYS A 20 1.41 -3.54 13.66
CA LYS A 20 1.21 -4.98 13.87
C LYS A 20 0.05 -5.42 12.98
N TRP A 21 0.25 -6.50 12.25
CA TRP A 21 -0.77 -7.10 11.42
C TRP A 21 -1.16 -8.45 12.00
N ALA A 22 -2.45 -8.69 12.09
CA ALA A 22 -3.01 -9.94 12.59
C ALA A 22 -4.10 -10.37 11.61
N GLY A 23 -3.71 -11.07 10.55
CA GLY A 23 -4.60 -11.44 9.46
C GLY A 23 -3.84 -12.06 8.29
N ASP A 24 -4.50 -12.93 7.56
CA ASP A 24 -4.01 -13.65 6.38
C ASP A 24 -4.07 -12.80 5.09
N GLY A 25 -4.01 -11.47 5.22
CA GLY A 25 -4.07 -10.56 4.07
C GLY A 25 -5.36 -10.66 3.24
N THR A 26 -6.42 -11.27 3.77
CA THR A 26 -7.69 -11.42 3.05
C THR A 26 -8.36 -10.08 2.77
N ASN A 27 -9.10 -10.05 1.66
CA ASN A 27 -9.92 -8.91 1.26
C ASN A 27 -10.78 -8.39 2.42
N ASP A 28 -11.46 -9.26 3.19
CA ASP A 28 -12.35 -8.85 4.28
C ASP A 28 -11.66 -8.02 5.37
N GLN A 29 -10.40 -8.34 5.70
CA GLN A 29 -9.66 -7.58 6.69
C GLN A 29 -9.22 -6.23 6.13
N LEU A 30 -8.80 -6.20 4.86
CA LEU A 30 -8.47 -4.97 4.15
C LEU A 30 -9.71 -4.08 4.01
N TYR A 31 -10.87 -4.64 3.65
CA TYR A 31 -12.17 -3.95 3.62
C TYR A 31 -12.49 -3.29 4.96
N LYS A 32 -12.22 -3.96 6.09
CA LYS A 32 -12.39 -3.37 7.43
C LYS A 32 -11.37 -2.27 7.72
N THR A 33 -10.12 -2.44 7.30
CA THR A 33 -9.07 -1.43 7.48
C THR A 33 -9.37 -0.16 6.67
N PHE A 34 -9.91 -0.31 5.45
CA PHE A 34 -10.23 0.81 4.56
C PHE A 34 -11.67 1.33 4.70
N GLU A 35 -12.55 0.60 5.37
CA GLU A 35 -14.01 0.87 5.43
C GLU A 35 -14.67 0.98 4.04
N GLY A 36 -14.17 0.24 3.04
CA GLY A 36 -14.61 0.45 1.65
C GLY A 36 -13.90 -0.45 0.63
N ALA A 37 -14.17 -0.19 -0.66
CA ALA A 37 -13.59 -0.94 -1.79
C ALA A 37 -12.06 -0.85 -1.85
N VAL A 38 -11.43 -1.94 -2.27
CA VAL A 38 -9.97 -2.08 -2.35
C VAL A 38 -9.54 -2.60 -3.72
N ASP A 39 -8.42 -2.08 -4.21
CA ASP A 39 -7.70 -2.57 -5.39
C ASP A 39 -6.23 -2.87 -5.02
N VAL A 40 -5.49 -3.52 -5.91
CA VAL A 40 -4.11 -3.97 -5.67
C VAL A 40 -3.14 -3.45 -6.73
N ILE A 41 -1.98 -2.96 -6.27
CA ILE A 41 -0.84 -2.57 -7.08
C ILE A 41 0.32 -3.50 -6.71
N ALA A 42 0.74 -4.36 -7.64
CA ALA A 42 1.92 -5.19 -7.45
C ALA A 42 3.18 -4.31 -7.44
N LEU A 43 3.89 -4.25 -6.31
CA LEU A 43 5.09 -3.42 -6.13
C LEU A 43 6.38 -4.18 -6.35
N ARG A 44 6.37 -5.49 -6.16
CA ARG A 44 7.52 -6.35 -6.46
C ARG A 44 6.98 -7.75 -6.69
N PRO A 45 7.19 -8.37 -7.86
CA PRO A 45 6.80 -9.76 -8.04
C PRO A 45 7.60 -10.62 -7.06
N THR A 46 6.99 -11.69 -6.58
CA THR A 46 7.78 -12.75 -5.94
C THR A 46 8.75 -13.31 -6.99
N THR A 47 9.94 -13.69 -6.54
CA THR A 47 10.89 -14.47 -7.34
C THR A 47 11.33 -15.68 -6.53
N ASP A 48 11.99 -16.65 -7.16
CA ASP A 48 12.60 -17.76 -6.45
C ASP A 48 13.39 -17.24 -5.22
N ASP A 49 13.07 -17.81 -4.06
CA ASP A 49 13.61 -17.50 -2.72
C ASP A 49 13.26 -16.12 -2.11
N LYS A 50 12.35 -15.34 -2.71
CA LYS A 50 11.98 -14.01 -2.19
C LYS A 50 10.47 -13.76 -2.27
N ILE A 51 9.91 -13.28 -1.15
CA ILE A 51 8.54 -12.76 -1.11
C ILE A 51 8.39 -11.52 -2.01
N GLY A 52 7.26 -11.41 -2.70
CA GLY A 52 6.81 -10.21 -3.36
C GLY A 52 6.20 -9.21 -2.39
N TYR A 53 5.80 -8.04 -2.90
CA TYR A 53 5.04 -7.04 -2.15
C TYR A 53 3.86 -6.55 -2.98
N ASP A 54 2.68 -6.56 -2.36
CA ASP A 54 1.46 -5.99 -2.91
C ASP A 54 1.03 -4.79 -2.07
N ALA A 55 0.69 -3.70 -2.75
CA ALA A 55 0.07 -2.53 -2.15
C ALA A 55 -1.43 -2.54 -2.40
N TRP A 56 -2.20 -2.67 -1.33
CA TRP A 56 -3.64 -2.54 -1.34
C TRP A 56 -4.01 -1.08 -1.20
N VAL A 57 -4.86 -0.58 -2.09
CA VAL A 57 -5.27 0.81 -2.14
C VAL A 57 -6.76 0.94 -1.97
N ARG A 58 -7.19 2.03 -1.33
CA ARG A 58 -8.60 2.38 -1.18
C ARG A 58 -9.18 2.85 -2.53
N ASP A 59 -10.09 2.10 -3.11
CA ASP A 59 -10.66 2.33 -4.45
C ASP A 59 -11.88 3.29 -4.43
N ASP A 60 -12.67 3.27 -3.35
CA ASP A 60 -13.85 4.15 -3.21
C ASP A 60 -13.50 5.64 -3.01
N ALA A 61 -12.20 5.99 -2.92
CA ALA A 61 -11.73 7.35 -2.74
C ALA A 61 -12.27 8.30 -3.84
N LEU A 62 -12.45 7.80 -5.07
CA LEU A 62 -13.11 8.54 -6.15
C LEU A 62 -14.55 8.94 -5.82
N ALA A 63 -15.34 8.03 -5.24
CA ALA A 63 -16.73 8.27 -4.89
C ALA A 63 -16.88 9.31 -3.76
N THR A 64 -15.86 9.46 -2.91
CA THR A 64 -15.85 10.48 -1.85
C THR A 64 -15.65 11.90 -2.37
N GLY A 65 -15.22 12.08 -3.63
CA GLY A 65 -14.94 13.39 -4.22
C GLY A 65 -13.70 14.11 -3.65
N ILE A 66 -12.94 13.43 -2.78
CA ILE A 66 -11.80 13.99 -2.03
C ILE A 66 -10.58 13.07 -2.20
N ALA A 67 -10.33 12.63 -3.45
CA ALA A 67 -9.13 11.88 -3.81
C ALA A 67 -8.14 12.76 -4.60
N SER A 68 -6.86 12.43 -4.52
CA SER A 68 -5.80 13.00 -5.37
C SER A 68 -5.00 11.89 -6.00
N ALA A 69 -4.44 12.14 -7.18
CA ALA A 69 -3.53 11.21 -7.83
C ALA A 69 -2.17 11.24 -7.15
N TYR A 70 -1.61 10.06 -6.91
CA TYR A 70 -0.28 9.86 -6.37
C TYR A 70 0.51 8.92 -7.28
N ARG A 71 1.78 9.26 -7.50
CA ARG A 71 2.77 8.38 -8.11
C ARG A 71 3.23 7.37 -7.06
N VAL A 72 3.23 6.09 -7.41
CA VAL A 72 3.73 5.01 -6.56
C VAL A 72 5.01 4.44 -7.18
N GLN A 73 6.09 4.42 -6.39
CA GLN A 73 7.40 3.91 -6.79
C GLN A 73 8.00 3.04 -5.69
N PHE A 74 8.69 1.96 -6.06
CA PHE A 74 9.45 1.14 -5.12
C PHE A 74 10.93 1.19 -5.49
N GLY A 75 11.74 1.80 -4.63
CA GLY A 75 13.11 2.16 -4.99
C GLY A 75 13.12 3.19 -6.12
N GLN A 76 13.62 2.78 -7.29
CA GLN A 76 13.67 3.63 -8.49
C GLN A 76 12.60 3.27 -9.52
N GLU A 77 11.89 2.15 -9.33
CA GLU A 77 10.94 1.61 -10.29
C GLU A 77 9.55 2.22 -10.09
N TYR A 78 8.87 2.49 -11.21
CA TYR A 78 7.52 3.05 -11.23
C TYR A 78 6.50 1.93 -11.40
N PHE A 79 5.53 1.85 -10.48
CA PHE A 79 4.52 0.79 -10.48
C PHE A 79 3.14 1.25 -10.90
N GLY A 80 2.84 2.54 -10.73
CA GLY A 80 1.57 3.06 -11.19
C GLY A 80 1.17 4.36 -10.53
N MET A 81 -0.07 4.74 -10.80
CA MET A 81 -0.76 5.79 -10.07
C MET A 81 -1.84 5.18 -9.19
N ALA A 82 -2.01 5.75 -8.00
CA ALA A 82 -3.13 5.45 -7.12
C ALA A 82 -3.93 6.73 -6.88
N LEU A 83 -5.25 6.61 -6.82
CA LEU A 83 -6.12 7.69 -6.36
C LEU A 83 -6.35 7.51 -4.87
N LEU A 84 -5.65 8.30 -4.06
CA LEU A 84 -5.68 8.17 -2.60
C LEU A 84 -6.55 9.27 -1.98
N PRO A 85 -7.26 9.00 -0.87
CA PRO A 85 -8.03 10.01 -0.15
C PRO A 85 -7.12 11.11 0.40
N GLN A 86 -7.67 12.30 0.70
CA GLN A 86 -6.89 13.35 1.37
C GLN A 86 -6.71 13.10 2.87
N VAL A 87 -7.56 12.27 3.50
CA VAL A 87 -7.51 11.96 4.94
C VAL A 87 -7.80 10.47 5.17
N GLY A 88 -7.06 9.85 6.08
CA GLY A 88 -7.25 8.45 6.49
C GLY A 88 -6.31 7.49 5.76
N THR A 89 -6.55 6.19 5.94
CA THR A 89 -5.68 5.16 5.36
C THR A 89 -5.86 5.07 3.85
N GLY A 90 -4.79 5.35 3.10
CA GLY A 90 -4.80 5.33 1.64
C GLY A 90 -4.26 4.03 1.05
N LEU A 91 -3.24 3.45 1.68
CA LEU A 91 -2.56 2.27 1.17
C LEU A 91 -2.02 1.40 2.31
N VAL A 92 -2.09 0.08 2.15
CA VAL A 92 -1.52 -0.93 3.04
C VAL A 92 -0.64 -1.87 2.23
N VAL A 93 0.61 -2.05 2.64
CA VAL A 93 1.55 -2.98 1.98
C VAL A 93 1.68 -4.26 2.78
N LEU A 94 1.56 -5.39 2.07
CA LEU A 94 1.70 -6.74 2.58
C LEU A 94 2.63 -7.57 1.69
N GLY A 95 3.06 -8.73 2.20
CA GLY A 95 3.86 -9.68 1.44
C GLY A 95 2.98 -10.53 0.54
N THR A 96 3.50 -10.99 -0.60
CA THR A 96 2.80 -11.90 -1.50
C THR A 96 3.73 -13.05 -1.92
N ASP A 97 3.22 -14.28 -1.93
CA ASP A 97 3.99 -15.47 -2.35
C ASP A 97 3.86 -15.76 -3.86
N ASP A 98 4.40 -16.88 -4.32
CA ASP A 98 4.46 -17.30 -5.73
C ASP A 98 3.13 -17.77 -6.30
N VAL A 99 2.19 -18.09 -5.43
CA VAL A 99 0.82 -18.44 -5.79
C VAL A 99 -0.15 -17.27 -5.56
N GLY A 100 0.36 -16.11 -5.14
CA GLY A 100 -0.39 -14.87 -4.95
C GLY A 100 -1.12 -14.76 -3.61
N HIS A 101 -0.78 -15.60 -2.61
CA HIS A 101 -1.31 -15.41 -1.27
C HIS A 101 -0.65 -14.23 -0.59
N THR A 102 -1.47 -13.35 -0.06
CA THR A 102 -1.02 -12.21 0.71
C THR A 102 -0.86 -12.58 2.18
N SER A 103 0.21 -12.09 2.84
CA SER A 103 0.42 -12.29 4.27
C SER A 103 1.08 -11.07 4.92
N GLY A 104 1.06 -11.02 6.25
CA GLY A 104 1.82 -10.02 6.96
C GLY A 104 3.33 -10.15 6.74
N LEU A 105 4.02 -9.02 6.90
CA LEU A 105 5.46 -8.85 6.72
C LEU A 105 6.24 -9.23 7.97
N THR A 106 7.50 -9.65 7.80
CA THR A 106 8.49 -9.61 8.89
C THR A 106 8.86 -8.15 9.22
N ALA A 107 9.51 -7.93 10.35
CA ALA A 107 9.97 -6.59 10.75
C ALA A 107 10.97 -6.00 9.73
N GLU A 108 11.87 -6.84 9.20
CA GLU A 108 12.86 -6.46 8.20
C GLU A 108 12.21 -6.08 6.87
N GLN A 109 11.21 -6.86 6.44
CA GLN A 109 10.44 -6.58 5.23
C GLN A 109 9.64 -5.28 5.35
N ALA A 110 8.98 -5.06 6.50
CA ALA A 110 8.27 -3.80 6.77
C ALA A 110 9.21 -2.58 6.76
N GLN A 111 10.41 -2.71 7.33
CA GLN A 111 11.42 -1.66 7.26
C GLN A 111 11.95 -1.43 5.84
N GLU A 112 12.09 -2.47 5.03
CA GLU A 112 12.47 -2.34 3.62
C GLU A 112 11.40 -1.54 2.87
N VAL A 113 10.14 -1.94 2.99
CA VAL A 113 9.01 -1.27 2.34
C VAL A 113 8.94 0.19 2.75
N GLN A 114 8.99 0.49 4.05
CA GLN A 114 8.94 1.86 4.55
C GLN A 114 10.06 2.75 3.96
N LYS A 115 11.26 2.20 3.74
CA LYS A 115 12.40 2.93 3.18
C LYS A 115 12.34 3.09 1.66
N LYS A 116 11.79 2.10 0.95
CA LYS A 116 11.86 2.02 -0.52
C LYS A 116 10.59 2.49 -1.21
N LEU A 117 9.42 2.33 -0.61
CA LEU A 117 8.17 2.74 -1.23
C LEU A 117 8.00 4.26 -1.06
N ILE A 118 8.00 4.93 -2.20
CA ILE A 118 7.89 6.38 -2.34
C ILE A 118 6.52 6.67 -2.95
N ILE A 119 5.71 7.43 -2.21
CA ILE A 119 4.39 7.88 -2.66
C ILE A 119 4.43 9.40 -2.72
N THR A 120 4.31 9.95 -3.93
CA THR A 120 4.40 11.39 -4.16
C THR A 120 3.14 11.89 -4.83
N LYS A 121 2.60 13.01 -4.35
CA LYS A 121 1.42 13.62 -4.98
C LYS A 121 1.75 13.94 -6.43
N TRP A 122 0.93 13.46 -7.35
CA TRP A 122 1.07 13.78 -8.76
C TRP A 122 0.66 15.24 -8.96
N SER A 123 1.64 16.14 -9.03
CA SER A 123 1.42 17.52 -9.44
C SER A 123 1.68 17.64 -10.94
N THR A 124 0.68 18.09 -11.68
CA THR A 124 0.87 18.63 -13.03
C THR A 124 1.46 20.03 -12.89
N ASN A 125 2.70 20.15 -12.45
CA ASN A 125 3.48 21.34 -12.79
C ASN A 125 3.98 21.14 -14.22
N LEU A 126 3.09 21.40 -15.17
CA LEU A 126 3.43 21.77 -16.54
C LEU A 126 3.71 23.28 -16.56
#